data_AF-A0A8T5LVA8-F1
#
_entry.id   AF-A0A8T5LVA8-F1
#
_cell.length_a   1.000
_cell.length_b   1.000
_cell.length_c   1.000
_cell.angle_alpha   90.00
_cell.angle_beta   90.00
_cell.angle_gamma   90.00
#
_symmetry.space_group_name_H-M   'P 1'
#
loop_
_entity.id
_entity.type
_entity.pdbx_description
1 polymer ?
#
loop_
_entity_poly.entity_id
_entity_poly.type
_entity_poly.pdbx_seq_one_letter_code
_entity_poly.pdbx_strand_id
1 'polypeptide(L)'
;MDLREHFRKVISIKKSPHSIALGFAIGTLIAMLPTFGFGPLFAAILMLIFTKLNKFSLFGSFIIWNPIMMMPFYYLNFKLGNLILGSAPAVKFEFSIMNAVHFLSLRFVLGSIIISTTMVIVCYFIVRKIAKKFQKKLFLTSNSSS
;
A
#
# COMPACT_ATOMS: atom_id res chain seq x y z
N MET A 1 -32.37 10.39 -13.28
CA MET A 1 -31.05 9.85 -13.70
C MET A 1 -31.17 8.34 -13.70
N ASP A 2 -30.98 7.72 -14.86
CA ASP A 2 -31.28 6.29 -15.09
C ASP A 2 -30.25 5.37 -14.40
N LEU A 3 -30.65 4.19 -13.92
CA LEU A 3 -29.78 3.30 -13.13
C LEU A 3 -28.51 2.91 -13.91
N ARG A 4 -28.64 2.74 -15.22
CA ARG A 4 -27.53 2.40 -16.14
C ARG A 4 -26.44 3.48 -16.20
N GLU A 5 -26.82 4.75 -16.16
CA GLU A 5 -25.90 5.90 -16.14
C GLU A 5 -25.06 5.90 -14.85
N HIS A 6 -25.71 5.63 -13.71
CA HIS A 6 -25.03 5.55 -12.42
C HIS A 6 -23.98 4.42 -12.41
N PHE A 7 -24.35 3.22 -12.87
CA PHE A 7 -23.43 2.09 -12.97
C PHE A 7 -22.22 2.39 -13.87
N ARG A 8 -22.44 2.99 -15.05
CA ARG A 8 -21.34 3.39 -15.95
C ARG A 8 -20.39 4.39 -15.30
N LYS A 9 -20.93 5.40 -14.61
CA LYS A 9 -20.13 6.43 -13.92
C LYS A 9 -19.30 5.82 -12.78
N VAL A 10 -19.88 4.93 -11.98
CA VAL A 10 -19.16 4.24 -10.89
C VAL A 10 -18.03 3.36 -11.44
N ILE A 11 -18.28 2.60 -12.52
CA ILE A 11 -17.26 1.78 -13.17
C ILE A 11 -16.15 2.65 -13.77
N SER A 12 -16.49 3.79 -14.39
CA SER A 12 -15.48 4.68 -14.98
C SER A 12 -14.58 5.32 -13.92
N ILE A 13 -15.14 5.73 -12.77
CA ILE A 13 -14.36 6.25 -11.64
C ILE A 13 -13.34 5.21 -11.18
N LYS A 14 -13.77 3.95 -11.02
CA LYS A 14 -12.87 2.85 -10.59
C LYS A 14 -11.75 2.58 -11.59
N LYS A 15 -11.97 2.84 -12.88
CA LYS A 15 -10.97 2.72 -13.95
C LYS A 15 -10.04 3.92 -14.06
N SER A 16 -10.34 5.06 -13.42
CA SER A 16 -9.51 6.27 -13.52
C SER A 16 -8.07 6.03 -13.00
N PRO A 17 -7.03 6.71 -13.55
CA PRO A 17 -5.66 6.54 -13.09
C PRO A 17 -5.48 6.91 -11.61
N HIS A 18 -6.30 7.86 -11.15
CA HIS A 18 -6.34 8.27 -9.76
C HIS A 18 -6.89 7.16 -8.85
N SER A 19 -8.02 6.54 -9.21
CA SER A 19 -8.60 5.43 -8.44
C SER A 19 -7.67 4.22 -8.36
N ILE A 20 -6.98 3.89 -9.46
CA ILE A 20 -5.97 2.82 -9.50
C ILE A 20 -4.82 3.16 -8.55
N ALA A 21 -4.23 4.35 -8.70
CA ALA A 21 -3.14 4.80 -7.83
C ALA A 21 -3.52 4.85 -6.36
N LEU A 22 -4.72 5.34 -6.03
CA LEU A 22 -5.23 5.42 -4.68
C LEU A 22 -5.43 4.01 -4.08
N GLY A 23 -6.00 3.08 -4.85
CA GLY A 23 -6.16 1.68 -4.46
C GLY A 23 -4.81 1.03 -4.12
N PHE A 24 -3.82 1.20 -4.98
CA PHE A 24 -2.47 0.68 -4.75
C PHE A 24 -1.79 1.30 -3.54
N ALA A 25 -1.90 2.63 -3.38
CA ALA A 25 -1.28 3.37 -2.30
C ALA A 25 -1.85 2.97 -0.93
N ILE A 26 -3.17 2.78 -0.84
CA ILE A 26 -3.82 2.30 0.38
C ILE A 26 -3.41 0.86 0.70
N GLY A 27 -3.41 -0.03 -0.28
CA GLY A 27 -2.97 -1.39 -0.04
C GLY A 27 -1.47 -1.46 0.34
N THR A 28 -0.64 -0.56 -0.20
CA THR A 28 0.76 -0.38 0.22
C THR A 28 0.85 0.06 1.68
N LEU A 29 0.03 1.03 2.11
CA LEU A 29 -0.02 1.46 3.51
C LEU A 29 -0.37 0.30 4.44
N ILE A 30 -1.40 -0.47 4.09
CA ILE A 30 -1.84 -1.62 4.90
C ILE A 30 -0.76 -2.71 4.94
N ALA A 31 -0.10 -2.98 3.82
CA ALA A 31 0.95 -3.99 3.75
C ALA A 31 2.19 -3.59 4.56
N MET A 32 2.58 -2.30 4.50
CA MET A 32 3.79 -1.80 5.13
C MET A 32 3.65 -1.49 6.62
N LEU A 33 2.43 -1.18 7.09
CA LEU A 33 2.16 -1.05 8.51
C LEU A 33 2.22 -2.42 9.18
N PRO A 34 2.74 -2.51 10.43
CA PRO A 34 2.70 -3.74 11.20
C PRO A 34 1.26 -4.04 11.62
N THR A 35 0.49 -4.63 10.72
CA THR A 35 -0.92 -5.00 10.93
C THR A 35 -1.06 -6.33 11.65
N PHE A 36 0.04 -7.03 11.95
CA PHE A 36 0.08 -8.29 12.72
C PHE A 36 -0.92 -9.36 12.22
N GLY A 37 -1.07 -9.46 10.89
CA GLY A 37 -2.01 -10.42 10.27
C GLY A 37 -3.43 -9.88 10.08
N PHE A 38 -3.76 -8.70 10.64
CA PHE A 38 -5.05 -8.03 10.43
C PHE A 38 -5.11 -7.20 9.13
N GLY A 39 -4.08 -7.26 8.28
CA GLY A 39 -4.05 -6.56 6.98
C GLY A 39 -5.33 -6.74 6.15
N PRO A 40 -5.84 -7.98 5.96
CA PRO A 40 -7.10 -8.21 5.23
C PRO A 40 -8.32 -7.52 5.87
N LEU A 41 -8.38 -7.45 7.21
CA LEU A 41 -9.45 -6.77 7.93
C LEU A 41 -9.40 -5.26 7.67
N PHE A 42 -8.22 -4.64 7.80
CA PHE A 42 -8.04 -3.22 7.46
C PHE A 42 -8.35 -2.95 5.99
N ALA A 43 -7.95 -3.83 5.08
CA ALA A 43 -8.30 -3.73 3.67
C ALA A 43 -9.82 -3.76 3.44
N ALA A 44 -10.54 -4.66 4.12
CA ALA A 44 -11.99 -4.73 4.06
C ALA A 44 -12.65 -3.44 4.56
N ILE A 45 -12.23 -2.94 5.73
CA ILE A 45 -12.75 -1.70 6.32
C ILE A 45 -12.50 -0.52 5.38
N LEU A 46 -11.27 -0.36 4.86
CA LEU A 46 -10.95 0.75 3.95
C LEU A 46 -11.68 0.62 2.62
N MET A 47 -11.95 -0.58 2.11
CA MET A 47 -12.78 -0.77 0.92
C MET A 47 -14.25 -0.36 1.13
N LEU A 48 -14.77 -0.47 2.36
CA LEU A 48 -16.11 0.00 2.70
C LEU A 48 -16.16 1.52 2.80
N ILE A 49 -15.17 2.14 3.45
CA ILE A 49 -15.08 3.59 3.61
C ILE A 49 -14.83 4.29 2.27
N PHE A 50 -13.90 3.77 1.47
CA PHE A 50 -13.48 4.38 0.22
C PHE A 50 -14.03 3.63 -0.99
N THR A 51 -15.31 3.84 -1.26
CA THR A 51 -16.06 3.18 -2.36
C THR A 51 -15.51 3.45 -3.78
N LYS A 52 -14.72 4.51 -3.92
CA LYS A 52 -14.10 4.94 -5.18
C LYS A 52 -12.76 4.26 -5.49
N LEU A 53 -12.24 3.40 -4.60
CA LEU A 53 -10.98 2.70 -4.82
C LEU A 53 -11.09 1.63 -5.92
N ASN A 54 -9.99 1.45 -6.65
CA ASN A 54 -9.81 0.28 -7.48
C ASN A 54 -9.39 -0.91 -6.60
N LYS A 55 -10.32 -1.84 -6.37
CA LYS A 55 -10.08 -3.04 -5.56
C LYS A 55 -8.97 -3.93 -6.12
N PHE A 56 -8.90 -4.10 -7.45
CA PHE A 56 -7.84 -4.89 -8.08
C PHE A 56 -6.46 -4.30 -7.82
N SER A 57 -6.35 -2.97 -7.88
CA SER A 57 -5.09 -2.29 -7.61
C SER A 57 -4.67 -2.40 -6.13
N LEU A 58 -5.64 -2.41 -5.21
CA LEU A 58 -5.39 -2.67 -3.79
C LEU A 58 -4.91 -4.10 -3.56
N PHE A 59 -5.55 -5.10 -4.16
CA PHE A 59 -5.06 -6.49 -4.05
C PHE A 59 -3.69 -6.67 -4.72
N GLY A 60 -3.47 -5.98 -5.85
CA GLY A 60 -2.19 -5.99 -6.55
C GLY A 60 -1.03 -5.48 -5.69
N SER A 61 -1.27 -4.55 -4.76
CA SER A 61 -0.20 -4.12 -3.85
C SER A 61 0.18 -5.21 -2.86
N PHE A 62 -0.75 -6.05 -2.38
CA PHE A 62 -0.40 -7.16 -1.47
C PHE A 62 0.45 -8.23 -2.17
N ILE A 63 0.27 -8.42 -3.48
CA ILE A 63 1.11 -9.32 -4.27
C ILE A 63 2.53 -8.77 -4.37
N ILE A 64 2.67 -7.46 -4.59
CA ILE A 64 3.97 -6.78 -4.66
C ILE A 64 4.66 -6.77 -3.28
N TRP A 65 3.94 -6.37 -2.24
CA TRP A 65 4.43 -6.29 -0.86
C TRP A 65 4.35 -7.63 -0.15
N ASN A 66 5.02 -8.63 -0.73
CA ASN A 66 5.18 -9.94 -0.12
C ASN A 66 6.31 -9.94 0.95
N PRO A 67 6.38 -10.97 1.83
CA PRO A 67 7.39 -11.01 2.90
C PRO A 67 8.83 -10.84 2.45
N ILE A 68 9.18 -11.34 1.25
CA ILE A 68 10.52 -11.22 0.67
C ILE A 68 10.82 -9.75 0.33
N MET A 69 9.89 -9.07 -0.34
CA MET A 69 10.00 -7.65 -0.67
C MET A 69 10.02 -6.76 0.57
N MET A 70 9.33 -7.16 1.64
CA MET A 70 9.27 -6.40 2.89
C MET A 70 10.51 -6.54 3.77
N MET A 71 11.28 -7.61 3.61
CA MET A 71 12.48 -7.89 4.40
C MET A 71 13.47 -6.71 4.50
N PRO A 72 13.88 -6.04 3.40
CA PRO A 72 14.74 -4.85 3.50
C PRO A 72 14.08 -3.68 4.22
N PHE A 73 12.76 -3.50 4.07
CA PHE A 73 12.03 -2.42 4.75
C PHE A 73 11.98 -2.65 6.26
N TYR A 74 11.87 -3.89 6.72
CA TYR A 74 11.95 -4.19 8.14
C TYR A 74 13.28 -3.78 8.75
N TYR A 75 14.39 -4.06 8.06
CA TYR A 75 15.71 -3.59 8.48
C TYR A 75 15.78 -2.05 8.52
N LEU A 76 15.27 -1.38 7.48
CA LEU A 76 15.24 0.08 7.43
C LEU A 76 14.39 0.70 8.55
N ASN A 77 13.25 0.09 8.89
CA ASN A 77 12.40 0.53 10.00
C ASN A 77 13.18 0.52 11.32
N PHE A 78 13.91 -0.57 11.61
CA PHE A 78 14.75 -0.65 12.80
C PHE A 78 15.88 0.38 12.80
N LYS A 79 16.59 0.51 11.66
CA LYS A 79 17.69 1.46 11.53
C LYS A 79 17.22 2.90 11.76
N LEU A 80 16.08 3.27 11.17
CA LEU A 80 15.50 4.60 11.31
C LEU A 80 14.97 4.84 12.72
N GLY A 81 14.29 3.86 13.31
CA GLY A 81 13.82 3.93 14.69
C GLY A 81 14.94 4.10 15.71
N ASN A 82 16.05 3.36 15.54
CA ASN A 82 17.23 3.48 16.39
C ASN A 82 17.96 4.82 16.19
N LEU A 83 17.96 5.36 14.97
CA LEU A 83 18.52 6.69 14.71
C LEU A 83 17.76 7.79 15.46
N ILE A 84 16.43 7.66 15.58
CA ILE A 84 15.56 8.67 16.20
C ILE A 84 15.53 8.53 17.73
N LEU A 85 15.36 7.31 18.24
CA LEU A 85 15.18 7.05 19.68
C LEU A 85 16.48 6.66 20.42
N GLY A 86 17.60 6.56 19.69
CA GLY A 86 18.85 6.02 20.21
C GLY A 86 18.89 4.49 20.22
N SER A 87 20.11 3.96 20.16
CA SER A 87 20.37 2.52 20.24
C SER A 87 20.08 2.01 21.65
N ALA A 88 19.13 1.09 21.78
CA ALA A 88 19.06 0.27 22.98
C ALA A 88 20.05 -0.90 22.90
N PRO A 89 20.47 -1.45 24.05
CA PRO A 89 21.23 -2.70 24.07
C PRO A 89 20.47 -3.75 23.25
N ALA A 90 21.18 -4.42 22.33
CA ALA A 90 20.64 -5.55 21.59
C ALA A 90 20.38 -6.68 22.58
N VAL A 91 19.16 -6.76 23.11
CA VAL A 91 18.84 -7.82 24.06
C VAL A 91 18.63 -9.10 23.28
N LYS A 92 19.62 -9.98 23.32
CA LYS A 92 19.54 -11.35 22.78
C LYS A 92 18.61 -12.14 23.70
N PHE A 93 17.39 -12.40 23.25
CA PHE A 93 16.45 -13.24 24.00
C PHE A 93 16.15 -14.52 23.23
N GLU A 94 16.27 -15.66 23.92
CA GLU A 94 16.13 -17.01 23.38
C GLU A 94 14.69 -17.53 23.23
N PHE A 95 13.67 -16.66 23.20
CA PHE A 95 12.27 -17.10 23.05
C PHE A 95 11.49 -16.39 21.94
N SER A 96 10.75 -17.20 21.17
CA SER A 96 9.98 -16.86 19.95
C SER A 96 8.99 -15.68 20.12
N ILE A 97 8.48 -15.46 21.33
CA ILE A 97 7.53 -14.37 21.64
C ILE A 97 8.24 -13.01 21.77
N MET A 98 9.50 -13.00 22.22
CA MET A 98 10.26 -11.77 22.45
C MET A 98 10.71 -11.11 21.14
N ASN A 99 10.87 -11.89 20.07
CA ASN A 99 11.08 -11.37 18.71
C ASN A 99 9.86 -10.59 18.20
N ALA A 100 8.64 -11.04 18.51
CA ALA A 100 7.42 -10.31 18.18
C ALA A 100 7.34 -8.99 18.97
N VAL A 101 7.76 -8.99 20.24
CA VAL A 101 7.86 -7.79 21.08
C VAL A 101 8.95 -6.83 20.58
N HIS A 102 10.07 -7.34 20.05
CA HIS A 102 11.11 -6.52 19.41
C HIS A 102 10.66 -5.94 18.06
N PHE A 103 9.89 -6.70 17.27
CA PHE A 103 9.18 -6.19 16.08
C PHE A 103 8.14 -5.12 16.46
N LEU A 104 7.54 -5.24 17.65
CA LEU A 104 6.70 -4.24 18.29
C LEU A 104 7.52 -3.21 19.12
N SER A 105 8.83 -3.11 18.92
CA SER A 105 9.57 -2.02 19.56
C SER A 105 9.03 -0.70 19.01
N LEU A 106 8.84 0.29 19.91
CA LEU A 106 8.42 1.63 19.52
C LEU A 106 9.28 2.20 18.36
N ARG A 107 10.56 1.80 18.32
CA ARG A 107 11.53 2.09 17.25
C ARG A 107 11.06 1.57 15.89
N PHE A 108 10.68 0.30 15.81
CA PHE A 108 10.18 -0.29 14.57
C PHE A 108 8.90 0.39 14.11
N VAL A 109 7.95 0.64 15.02
CA VAL A 109 6.69 1.32 14.68
C VAL A 109 6.97 2.74 14.15
N LEU A 110 7.82 3.52 14.82
CA LEU A 110 8.20 4.86 14.36
C LEU A 110 8.89 4.82 12.99
N GLY A 111 9.85 3.91 12.81
CA GLY A 111 10.51 3.73 11.51
C GLY A 111 9.51 3.35 10.42
N SER A 112 8.57 2.46 10.73
CA SER A 112 7.54 2.01 9.81
C SER A 112 6.59 3.14 9.40
N ILE A 113 6.22 4.05 10.30
CA ILE A 113 5.35 5.19 9.97
C ILE A 113 6.02 6.10 8.94
N ILE A 114 7.30 6.42 9.14
CA ILE A 114 8.03 7.33 8.23
C ILE A 114 8.25 6.66 6.87
N ILE A 115 8.73 5.41 6.86
CA ILE A 115 9.03 4.67 5.64
C ILE A 115 7.75 4.37 4.85
N SER A 116 6.69 3.90 5.51
CA SER A 116 5.41 3.63 4.85
C SER A 116 4.79 4.90 4.29
N THR A 117 4.79 6.02 5.01
CA THR A 117 4.27 7.30 4.51
C THR A 117 4.99 7.74 3.23
N THR A 118 6.32 7.68 3.26
CA THR A 118 7.15 8.03 2.09
C THR A 118 6.84 7.11 0.90
N MET A 119 6.78 5.80 1.16
CA MET A 119 6.56 4.82 0.11
C MET A 119 5.15 4.90 -0.48
N VAL A 120 4.13 5.17 0.33
CA VAL A 120 2.75 5.37 -0.12
C VAL A 120 2.66 6.55 -1.10
N ILE A 121 3.34 7.66 -0.79
CA ILE A 121 3.40 8.83 -1.67
C ILE A 121 4.08 8.47 -3.00
N VAL A 122 5.25 7.82 -2.92
CA VAL A 122 6.01 7.37 -4.10
C VAL A 122 5.18 6.43 -4.98
N CYS A 123 4.60 5.39 -4.39
CA CYS A 123 3.76 4.43 -5.09
C CYS A 123 2.55 5.09 -5.74
N TYR A 124 1.88 6.01 -5.06
CA TYR A 124 0.76 6.75 -5.64
C TYR A 124 1.18 7.48 -6.92
N PHE A 125 2.29 8.22 -6.91
CA PHE A 125 2.74 8.94 -8.10
C PHE A 125 3.21 8.02 -9.22
N ILE A 126 3.96 6.96 -8.90
CA ILE A 126 4.42 5.97 -9.89
C ILE A 126 3.23 5.29 -10.56
N VAL A 127 2.31 4.72 -9.78
CA VAL A 127 1.14 4.02 -10.31
C VAL A 127 0.24 4.97 -11.09
N ARG A 128 0.07 6.21 -10.63
CA ARG A 128 -0.72 7.22 -11.36
C ARG A 128 -0.09 7.54 -12.72
N LYS A 129 1.24 7.69 -12.79
CA LYS A 129 1.96 7.93 -14.06
C LYS A 129 1.80 6.73 -15.01
N ILE A 130 1.98 5.51 -14.50
CA ILE A 130 1.82 4.28 -15.26
C ILE A 130 0.39 4.16 -15.79
N ALA A 131 -0.62 4.27 -14.92
CA ALA A 131 -2.02 4.16 -15.31
C ALA A 131 -2.44 5.23 -16.34
N LYS A 132 -1.97 6.47 -16.20
CA LYS A 132 -2.18 7.52 -17.22
C LYS A 132 -1.57 7.14 -18.58
N LYS A 133 -0.34 6.63 -18.58
CA LYS A 133 0.36 6.22 -19.80
C LYS A 133 -0.36 5.07 -20.50
N PHE A 134 -0.81 4.06 -19.74
CA PHE A 134 -1.59 2.94 -20.27
C PHE A 134 -2.93 3.38 -20.85
N GLN A 135 -3.66 4.27 -20.17
CA GLN A 135 -4.91 4.80 -20.72
C GLN A 135 -4.69 5.55 -22.03
N LYS A 136 -3.71 6.46 -22.07
CA LYS A 136 -3.38 7.20 -23.30
C LYS A 136 -3.06 6.24 -24.46
N LYS A 137 -2.26 5.19 -24.20
CA LYS A 137 -1.94 4.17 -25.21
C LYS A 137 -3.19 3.45 -25.71
N LEU A 138 -4.11 3.08 -24.81
CA LEU A 138 -5.35 2.38 -25.16
C LEU A 138 -6.28 3.24 -26.04
N PHE A 139 -6.40 4.53 -25.74
CA PHE A 139 -7.18 5.47 -26.57
C PHE A 139 -6.60 5.66 -27.97
N LEU A 140 -5.27 5.65 -28.11
CA LEU A 140 -4.62 5.75 -29.43
C LEU A 140 -4.87 4.50 -30.27
N THR A 141 -4.81 3.31 -29.66
CA THR A 141 -5.04 2.05 -30.37
C THR A 141 -6.49 1.85 -30.82
N SER A 142 -7.48 2.35 -30.07
CA SER A 142 -8.89 2.25 -30.48
C SER A 142 -9.23 3.16 -31.65
N ASN A 143 -8.59 4.34 -31.73
CA ASN A 143 -8.82 5.30 -32.82
C ASN A 143 -8.06 4.95 -34.10
N SER A 144 -7.01 4.14 -34.04
CA SER A 144 -6.29 3.66 -35.25
C SER A 144 -6.95 2.46 -35.92
N SER A 145 -7.90 1.79 -35.23
CA SER A 145 -8.62 0.61 -35.72
C SER A 145 -10.07 0.91 -36.15
N SER A 146 -10.44 2.19 -36.22
CA SER A 146 -11.76 2.69 -36.67
C SER A 146 -11.57 3.50 -37.94
#